data_AF-A0A251RT84-F1
#
_entry.id   AF-A0A251RT84-F1
#
_cell.length_a   1.000
_cell.length_b   1.000
_cell.length_c   1.000
_cell.angle_alpha   90.00
_cell.angle_beta   90.00
_cell.angle_gamma   90.00
#
_symmetry.space_group_name_H-M   'P 1'
#
loop_
_entity.id
_entity.type
_entity.pdbx_description
1 polymer ?
#
loop_
_entity_poly.entity_id
_entity_poly.type
_entity_poly.pdbx_seq_one_letter_code
_entity_poly.pdbx_strand_id
1 'polypeptide(L)'
;MNISQPKKHPQKSTKKRLTNEQVKLLETSFNYNNKLDSTRKSHLAQELGIPARQIAIWYQNKRARWRNQSLETEYKAIQHKLERVSSDKSRLEREVERLKVLVMKLEAQVCLVIMEISMFVLIIIINLITNPTVMIFLVGQCLDQFVCV
;
A
#
# COMPACT_ATOMS: atom_id res chain seq x y z
N MET A 1 -75.02 21.52 -29.18
CA MET A 1 -73.99 20.67 -29.80
C MET A 1 -72.61 21.26 -29.51
N ASN A 2 -71.83 20.65 -28.61
CA ASN A 2 -70.49 20.15 -28.91
C ASN A 2 -69.99 19.33 -27.72
N ILE A 3 -69.59 18.09 -27.98
CA ILE A 3 -69.10 17.08 -27.05
C ILE A 3 -67.59 17.02 -27.24
N SER A 4 -66.79 17.00 -26.16
CA SER A 4 -65.44 16.40 -26.02
C SER A 4 -64.65 17.11 -24.90
N GLN A 5 -63.97 16.52 -23.92
CA GLN A 5 -63.71 15.15 -23.44
C GLN A 5 -63.19 15.31 -21.99
N PRO A 6 -63.40 14.35 -21.07
CA PRO A 6 -62.83 14.43 -19.73
C PRO A 6 -61.31 14.15 -19.77
N LYS A 7 -60.52 15.05 -19.17
CA LYS A 7 -59.07 14.90 -18.97
C LYS A 7 -58.80 13.61 -18.19
N LYS A 8 -58.21 12.59 -18.83
CA LYS A 8 -57.71 11.37 -18.17
C LYS A 8 -56.62 11.75 -17.17
N HIS A 9 -56.93 11.63 -15.89
CA HIS A 9 -55.91 11.60 -14.83
C HIS A 9 -54.99 10.38 -15.05
N PRO A 10 -53.65 10.53 -14.94
CA PRO A 10 -52.77 9.38 -14.98
C PRO A 10 -53.05 8.52 -13.76
N GLN A 11 -53.51 7.29 -14.01
CA GLN A 11 -53.70 6.25 -13.01
C GLN A 11 -52.48 6.16 -12.11
N LYS A 12 -52.72 6.34 -10.81
CA LYS A 12 -51.79 6.12 -9.72
C LYS A 12 -51.40 4.63 -9.77
N SER A 13 -50.31 4.29 -10.47
CA SER A 13 -49.83 2.93 -10.58
C SER A 13 -49.53 2.42 -9.18
N THR A 14 -50.38 1.54 -8.68
CA THR A 14 -50.18 0.80 -7.45
C THR A 14 -48.78 0.20 -7.48
N LYS A 15 -47.96 0.53 -6.46
CA LYS A 15 -46.60 0.01 -6.31
C LYS A 15 -46.67 -1.50 -6.03
N LYS A 16 -47.02 -2.31 -7.03
CA LYS A 16 -46.94 -3.77 -6.94
C LYS A 16 -45.45 -4.12 -6.95
N ARG A 17 -45.02 -4.88 -5.94
CA ARG A 17 -43.66 -5.42 -5.84
C ARG A 17 -43.50 -6.49 -6.92
N LEU A 18 -42.38 -6.47 -7.63
CA LEU A 18 -42.08 -7.46 -8.66
C LEU A 18 -41.98 -8.86 -8.03
N THR A 19 -42.49 -9.88 -8.73
CA THR A 19 -42.36 -11.28 -8.30
C THR A 19 -40.92 -11.77 -8.47
N ASN A 20 -40.56 -12.86 -7.80
CA ASN A 20 -39.21 -13.42 -7.91
C ASN A 20 -38.90 -13.89 -9.34
N GLU A 21 -39.88 -14.46 -10.06
CA GLU A 21 -39.72 -14.86 -11.46
C GLU A 21 -39.49 -13.66 -12.38
N GLN A 22 -40.25 -12.57 -12.18
CA GLN A 22 -40.06 -11.32 -12.90
C GLN A 22 -38.67 -10.74 -12.67
N VAL A 23 -38.20 -10.75 -11.43
CA VAL A 23 -36.83 -10.30 -11.10
C VAL A 23 -35.80 -11.19 -11.76
N LYS A 24 -35.96 -12.52 -11.74
CA LYS A 24 -35.03 -13.46 -12.38
C LYS A 24 -34.88 -13.19 -13.87
N LEU A 25 -35.98 -12.97 -14.59
CA LEU A 25 -35.94 -12.64 -16.01
C LEU A 25 -35.27 -11.28 -16.29
N LEU A 26 -35.53 -10.27 -15.44
CA LEU A 26 -34.85 -8.98 -15.51
C LEU A 26 -33.34 -9.12 -15.25
N GLU A 27 -32.93 -9.98 -14.33
CA GLU A 27 -31.52 -10.27 -14.04
C GLU A 27 -30.84 -10.99 -15.19
N THR A 28 -31.46 -12.02 -15.78
CA THR A 28 -30.93 -12.69 -16.97
C THR A 28 -30.74 -11.70 -18.11
N SER A 29 -31.74 -10.84 -18.36
CA SER A 29 -31.63 -9.81 -19.40
C SER A 29 -30.55 -8.77 -19.09
N PHE A 30 -30.39 -8.36 -17.83
CA PHE A 30 -29.39 -7.38 -17.41
C PHE A 30 -27.97 -7.93 -17.56
N ASN A 31 -27.77 -9.22 -17.24
CA ASN A 31 -26.48 -9.87 -17.38
C ASN A 31 -26.07 -10.01 -18.84
N TYR A 32 -27.03 -10.14 -19.76
CA TYR A 32 -26.77 -10.11 -21.20
C TYR A 32 -26.42 -8.71 -21.70
N ASN A 33 -27.21 -7.69 -21.33
CA ASN A 33 -26.93 -6.29 -21.65
C ASN A 33 -27.34 -5.38 -20.50
N ASN A 34 -26.37 -4.65 -19.94
CA ASN A 34 -26.61 -3.74 -18.82
C ASN A 34 -27.31 -2.42 -19.23
N LYS A 35 -27.33 -2.13 -20.54
CA LYS A 35 -28.03 -0.99 -21.13
C LYS A 35 -29.44 -1.42 -21.52
N LEU A 36 -30.41 -0.62 -21.08
CA LEU A 36 -31.81 -0.86 -21.40
C LEU A 36 -32.19 -0.07 -22.64
N ASP A 37 -32.16 -0.72 -23.79
CA ASP A 37 -32.59 -0.12 -25.06
C ASP A 37 -34.11 0.02 -25.12
N SER A 38 -34.61 0.98 -25.90
CA SER A 38 -36.06 1.26 -26.00
C SER A 38 -36.85 0.03 -26.49
N THR A 39 -36.32 -0.67 -27.50
CA THR A 39 -36.92 -1.90 -28.05
C THR A 39 -36.97 -3.02 -27.00
N ARG A 40 -35.86 -3.22 -26.28
CA ARG A 40 -35.78 -4.26 -25.22
C ARG A 40 -36.70 -3.93 -24.05
N LYS A 41 -36.81 -2.66 -23.68
CA LYS A 41 -37.74 -2.17 -22.65
C LYS A 41 -39.19 -2.49 -23.00
N SER A 42 -39.61 -2.25 -24.25
CA SER A 42 -40.96 -2.57 -24.70
C SER A 42 -41.22 -4.08 -24.70
N HIS A 43 -40.25 -4.88 -25.18
CA HIS A 43 -40.35 -6.34 -25.14
C HIS A 43 -40.51 -6.88 -23.71
N LEU A 44 -39.65 -6.44 -22.78
CA LEU A 44 -39.71 -6.86 -21.38
C LEU A 44 -41.01 -6.40 -20.69
N ALA A 45 -41.56 -5.25 -21.07
CA ALA A 45 -42.84 -4.78 -20.54
C ALA A 45 -44.01 -5.69 -20.95
N GLN A 46 -44.00 -6.14 -22.21
CA GLN A 46 -45.00 -7.07 -22.73
C GLN A 46 -44.83 -8.48 -22.15
N GLU A 47 -43.60 -8.99 -22.13
CA GLU A 47 -43.27 -10.34 -21.66
C GLU A 47 -43.55 -10.53 -20.16
N LEU A 48 -43.23 -9.52 -19.34
CA LEU A 48 -43.37 -9.60 -17.89
C LEU A 48 -44.70 -9.03 -17.36
N GLY A 49 -45.47 -8.36 -18.22
CA GLY A 49 -46.68 -7.62 -17.83
C GLY A 49 -46.40 -6.45 -16.86
N ILE A 50 -45.17 -5.91 -16.88
CA ILE A 50 -44.73 -4.84 -15.96
C ILE A 50 -44.71 -3.49 -16.71
N PRO A 51 -45.11 -2.37 -16.08
CA PRO A 51 -44.95 -1.06 -16.67
C PRO A 51 -43.50 -0.75 -17.04
N ALA A 52 -43.25 -0.25 -18.25
CA ALA A 52 -41.92 0.12 -18.75
C ALA A 52 -41.13 1.05 -17.79
N ARG A 53 -41.83 1.90 -17.04
CA ARG A 53 -41.24 2.75 -15.99
C ARG A 53 -40.62 1.94 -14.86
N GLN A 54 -41.29 0.90 -14.37
CA GLN A 54 -40.75 0.05 -13.31
C GLN A 54 -39.51 -0.72 -13.77
N ILE A 55 -39.49 -1.19 -15.03
CA ILE A 55 -38.32 -1.82 -15.63
C ILE A 55 -37.15 -0.83 -15.68
N ALA A 56 -37.38 0.41 -16.12
CA ALA A 56 -36.35 1.45 -16.15
C ALA A 56 -35.78 1.74 -14.75
N ILE A 57 -36.64 1.89 -13.75
CA ILE A 57 -36.22 2.09 -12.34
C ILE A 57 -35.44 0.89 -11.83
N TRP A 58 -35.89 -0.33 -12.15
CA TRP A 58 -35.20 -1.56 -11.74
C TRP A 58 -33.79 -1.62 -12.33
N TYR A 59 -33.62 -1.34 -13.64
CA TYR A 59 -32.31 -1.29 -14.29
C TYR A 59 -31.40 -0.20 -13.69
N GLN A 60 -31.95 0.98 -13.41
CA GLN A 60 -31.21 2.05 -12.73
C GLN A 60 -30.72 1.61 -11.35
N ASN A 61 -31.60 1.02 -10.53
CA ASN A 61 -31.27 0.51 -9.20
C ASN A 61 -30.27 -0.65 -9.24
N LYS A 62 -30.39 -1.56 -10.21
CA LYS A 62 -29.44 -2.66 -10.41
C LYS A 62 -28.05 -2.11 -10.77
N ARG A 63 -27.94 -1.13 -11.67
CA ARG A 63 -26.67 -0.45 -11.98
C ARG A 63 -26.09 0.29 -10.78
N ALA A 64 -26.93 0.97 -9.99
CA ALA A 64 -26.48 1.66 -8.78
C ALA A 64 -25.89 0.66 -7.77
N ARG A 65 -26.59 -0.45 -7.52
CA ARG A 65 -26.09 -1.53 -6.64
C ARG A 65 -24.79 -2.14 -7.16
N TRP A 66 -24.71 -2.41 -8.47
CA TRP A 66 -23.49 -2.96 -9.07
C TRP A 66 -22.29 -2.02 -8.91
N ARG A 67 -22.47 -0.71 -9.18
CA ARG A 67 -21.42 0.30 -8.95
C ARG A 67 -21.00 0.37 -7.48
N ASN A 68 -21.96 0.39 -6.55
CA ASN A 68 -21.64 0.42 -5.12
C ASN A 68 -20.88 -0.83 -4.69
N GLN A 69 -21.23 -2.01 -5.20
CA GLN A 69 -20.51 -3.25 -4.91
C GLN A 69 -19.08 -3.23 -5.46
N SER A 70 -18.87 -2.68 -6.66
CA SER A 70 -17.53 -2.50 -7.23
C SER A 70 -16.69 -1.58 -6.36
N LEU A 71 -17.23 -0.40 -6.02
CA LEU A 71 -16.56 0.59 -5.18
C LEU A 71 -16.23 0.04 -3.79
N GLU A 72 -17.15 -0.69 -3.17
CA GLU A 72 -16.92 -1.36 -1.88
C GLU A 72 -15.77 -2.37 -1.96
N THR A 73 -15.69 -3.12 -3.06
CA THR A 73 -14.64 -4.12 -3.28
C THR A 73 -13.29 -3.43 -3.52
N GLU A 74 -13.27 -2.39 -4.35
CA GLU A 74 -12.09 -1.57 -4.63
C GLU A 74 -11.58 -0.87 -3.36
N TYR A 75 -12.49 -0.30 -2.56
CA TYR A 75 -12.17 0.31 -1.28
C TYR A 75 -11.49 -0.68 -0.34
N LYS A 76 -12.04 -1.89 -0.19
CA LYS A 76 -11.42 -2.95 0.62
C LYS A 76 -10.05 -3.36 0.11
N ALA A 77 -9.87 -3.49 -1.20
CA ALA A 77 -8.58 -3.80 -1.80
C ALA A 77 -7.54 -2.71 -1.50
N ILE A 78 -7.93 -1.43 -1.58
CA ILE A 78 -7.09 -0.29 -1.22
C ILE A 78 -6.77 -0.30 0.28
N GLN A 79 -7.75 -0.56 1.14
CA GLN A 79 -7.54 -0.64 2.58
C GLN A 79 -6.50 -1.72 2.95
N HIS A 80 -6.63 -2.93 2.40
CA HIS A 80 -5.64 -3.99 2.61
C HIS A 80 -4.26 -3.63 2.05
N LYS A 81 -4.19 -2.91 0.93
CA LYS A 81 -2.91 -2.42 0.40
C LYS A 81 -2.27 -1.41 1.36
N LEU A 82 -3.06 -0.49 1.92
CA LEU A 82 -2.60 0.48 2.90
C LEU A 82 -2.09 -0.20 4.17
N GLU A 83 -2.82 -1.18 4.70
CA GLU A 83 -2.42 -1.97 5.88
C GLU A 83 -1.06 -2.65 5.65
N ARG A 84 -0.88 -3.30 4.49
CA ARG A 84 0.40 -3.93 4.13
C ARG A 84 1.55 -2.92 4.07
N VAL A 85 1.36 -1.81 3.34
CA VAL A 85 2.39 -0.77 3.20
C VAL A 85 2.72 -0.14 4.54
N SER A 86 1.72 0.08 5.40
CA SER A 86 1.93 0.58 6.76
C SER A 86 2.77 -0.38 7.61
N SER A 87 2.47 -1.68 7.55
CA SER A 87 3.25 -2.71 8.24
C SER A 87 4.70 -2.78 7.76
N ASP A 88 4.91 -2.75 6.44
CA ASP A 88 6.24 -2.74 5.83
C ASP A 88 7.03 -1.49 6.21
N LYS A 89 6.38 -0.32 6.25
CA LYS A 89 6.99 0.92 6.72
C LYS A 89 7.47 0.79 8.16
N SER A 90 6.62 0.33 9.08
CA SER A 90 7.02 0.13 10.48
C SER A 90 8.11 -0.94 10.66
N ARG A 91 8.19 -1.93 9.77
CA ARG A 91 9.31 -2.89 9.74
C ARG A 91 10.61 -2.20 9.29
N LEU A 92 10.57 -1.44 8.21
CA LEU A 92 11.73 -0.73 7.68
C LEU A 92 12.26 0.32 8.66
N GLU A 93 11.37 1.06 9.34
CA GLU A 93 11.75 2.03 10.38
C GLU A 93 12.52 1.36 11.53
N ARG A 94 12.12 0.15 11.95
CA ARG A 94 12.85 -0.63 12.96
C ARG A 94 14.21 -1.10 12.48
N GLU A 95 14.33 -1.55 11.24
CA GLU A 95 15.63 -1.94 10.67
C GLU A 95 16.57 -0.75 10.53
N VAL A 96 16.06 0.41 10.12
CA VAL A 96 16.85 1.65 10.06
C VAL A 96 17.39 2.01 11.43
N GLU A 97 16.56 1.95 12.48
CA GLU A 97 17.00 2.25 13.84
C GLU A 97 18.03 1.23 14.34
N ARG A 98 17.80 -0.06 14.08
CA ARG A 98 18.75 -1.12 14.40
C ARG A 98 20.11 -0.90 13.74
N LEU A 99 20.12 -0.56 12.46
CA LEU A 99 21.35 -0.31 11.70
C LEU A 99 22.07 0.93 12.21
N LYS A 100 21.36 2.02 12.54
CA LYS A 100 21.96 3.22 13.15
C LYS A 100 22.69 2.90 14.46
N VAL A 101 22.06 2.12 15.33
CA VAL A 101 22.69 1.69 16.60
C VAL A 101 23.95 0.87 16.35
N LEU A 102 23.93 -0.04 15.37
CA LEU A 102 25.11 -0.83 15.01
C LEU A 102 26.24 0.04 14.45
N VAL A 103 25.92 1.01 13.61
CA VAL A 103 26.88 1.98 13.08
C VAL A 103 27.52 2.76 14.22
N MET A 104 26.72 3.36 15.11
CA MET A 104 27.22 4.09 16.28
C MET A 104 28.14 3.23 17.16
N LYS A 105 27.78 1.96 17.36
CA LYS A 105 28.60 1.03 18.15
C LYS A 105 29.95 0.74 17.49
N LEU A 106 29.95 0.51 16.18
CA LEU A 106 31.18 0.28 15.42
C LEU A 106 32.06 1.53 15.37
N GLU A 107 31.47 2.71 15.18
CA GLU A 107 32.18 3.99 15.23
C GLU A 107 32.87 4.19 16.58
N ALA A 108 32.16 3.91 17.68
CA ALA A 108 32.74 3.97 19.02
C ALA A 108 33.90 2.97 19.21
N GLN A 109 33.75 1.73 18.72
CA GLN A 109 34.82 0.73 18.77
C GLN A 109 36.06 1.16 18.00
N VAL A 110 35.89 1.72 16.80
CA VAL A 110 36.99 2.25 16.00
C VAL A 110 37.70 3.39 16.73
N CYS A 111 36.95 4.32 17.33
CA CYS A 111 37.53 5.39 18.14
C CYS A 111 38.35 4.85 19.32
N LEU A 112 37.86 3.85 20.04
CA LEU A 112 38.61 3.23 21.14
C LEU A 112 39.95 2.64 20.66
N VAL A 113 39.94 1.87 19.57
CA VAL A 113 41.16 1.27 18.99
C VAL A 113 42.14 2.34 18.53
N ILE A 114 41.66 3.42 17.89
CA ILE A 114 42.52 4.54 17.49
C ILE A 114 43.14 5.23 18.71
N MET A 115 42.37 5.41 19.79
CA MET A 115 42.87 5.99 21.04
C MET A 115 43.94 5.08 21.70
N GLU A 116 43.74 3.76 21.69
CA GLU A 116 44.73 2.80 22.19
C GLU A 116 46.02 2.86 21.36
N ILE A 117 45.93 2.75 20.03
CA ILE A 117 47.10 2.80 19.15
C ILE A 117 47.85 4.12 19.30
N SER A 118 47.15 5.25 19.30
CA SER A 118 47.79 6.56 19.46
C SER A 118 48.47 6.72 20.82
N MET A 119 47.87 6.19 21.90
CA MET A 119 48.52 6.13 23.22
C MET A 119 49.80 5.28 23.18
N PHE A 120 49.78 4.09 22.58
CA PHE A 120 50.98 3.25 22.45
C PHE A 120 52.08 3.95 21.64
N VAL A 121 51.73 4.56 20.51
CA VAL A 121 52.67 5.34 19.69
C VAL A 121 53.28 6.49 20.49
N LEU A 122 52.45 7.23 21.23
CA LEU A 122 52.92 8.33 22.09
C LEU A 122 53.87 7.83 23.17
N ILE A 123 53.57 6.69 23.83
CA ILE A 123 54.45 6.06 24.82
C ILE A 123 55.80 5.69 24.19
N ILE A 124 55.79 5.09 22.99
CA ILE A 124 57.04 4.73 22.29
C ILE A 124 57.86 5.99 21.98
N ILE A 125 57.23 7.05 21.47
CA ILE A 125 57.90 8.32 21.17
C ILE A 125 58.48 8.94 22.45
N ILE A 126 57.72 8.99 23.55
CA ILE A 126 58.19 9.54 24.82
C ILE A 126 59.38 8.73 25.35
N ASN A 127 59.33 7.41 25.32
CA ASN A 127 60.46 6.56 25.75
C ASN A 127 61.70 6.79 24.87
N LEU A 128 61.51 6.98 23.56
CA LEU A 128 62.58 7.27 22.61
C LEU A 128 63.29 8.61 22.92
N ILE A 129 62.53 9.63 23.30
CA ILE A 129 63.04 10.98 23.61
C ILE A 129 63.66 11.03 25.01
N THR A 130 63.03 10.42 26.01
CA THR A 130 63.44 10.55 27.42
C THR A 130 64.54 9.58 27.83
N ASN A 131 64.72 8.47 27.11
CA ASN A 131 65.75 7.47 27.40
C ASN A 131 66.70 7.22 26.21
N PRO A 132 67.44 8.26 25.75
CA PRO A 132 68.35 8.14 24.61
C PRO A 132 69.54 7.20 24.89
N THR A 133 69.87 6.97 26.16
CA THR A 133 70.96 6.07 26.56
C THR A 133 70.67 4.61 26.22
N VAL A 134 69.41 4.17 26.37
CA VAL A 134 68.96 2.82 25.95
C VAL A 134 68.96 2.69 24.42
N MET A 135 68.62 3.75 23.68
CA MET A 135 68.76 3.79 22.21
C MET A 135 70.21 3.69 21.76
N ILE A 136 71.12 4.48 22.36
CA ILE A 136 72.55 4.44 22.04
C ILE A 136 73.13 3.06 22.34
N PHE A 137 72.71 2.43 23.44
CA PHE A 137 73.13 1.07 23.80
C PHE A 137 72.65 0.00 22.81
N LEU A 138 71.38 0.03 22.39
CA LEU A 138 70.83 -0.93 21.41
C LEU A 138 71.38 -0.73 20.00
N VAL A 139 71.59 0.51 19.57
CA VAL A 139 72.26 0.82 18.30
C VAL A 139 73.73 0.39 18.36
N GLY A 140 74.39 0.57 19.49
CA GLY A 140 75.75 0.04 19.74
C GLY A 140 75.82 -1.48 19.60
N GLN A 141 74.88 -2.22 20.22
CA GLN A 141 74.82 -3.68 20.10
C GLN A 141 74.55 -4.17 18.67
N CYS A 142 73.72 -3.46 17.89
CA CYS A 142 73.50 -3.78 16.47
C CYS A 142 74.73 -3.50 15.60
N LEU A 143 75.47 -2.42 15.87
CA LEU A 143 76.70 -2.09 15.14
C LEU A 143 77.81 -3.10 15.41
N ASP A 144 77.96 -3.56 16.65
CA ASP A 144 78.94 -4.60 17.02
C ASP A 144 78.68 -5.93 16.28
N GLN A 145 77.42 -6.22 15.94
CA GLN A 145 77.05 -7.42 15.18
C GLN A 145 77.30 -7.30 13.68
N PHE A 146 77.41 -6.08 13.14
CA PHE A 146 77.77 -5.81 11.74
C PHE A 146 79.28 -5.62 11.52
N VAL A 147 80.04 -5.20 12.55
CA VAL A 147 81.50 -5.05 12.47
C VAL A 147 82.24 -6.39 12.67
N CYS A 148 81.57 -7.41 13.21
CA CYS A 148 82.12 -8.76 13.39
C CYS A 148 81.89 -9.74 12.22
N VAL A 149 81.50 -9.27 11.03
CA VAL A 149 81.48 -10.04 9.77
C VAL A 149 82.47 -9.40 8.79
#